data_AF-A0A8J7E0W2-F1
#
_entry.id   AF-A0A8J7E0W2-F1
#
_cell.length_a   1.000
_cell.length_b   1.000
_cell.length_c   1.000
_cell.angle_alpha   90.00
_cell.angle_beta   90.00
_cell.angle_gamma   90.00
#
_symmetry.space_group_name_H-M   'P 1'
#
loop_
_entity.id
_entity.type
_entity.pdbx_description
1 polymer ?
#
loop_
_entity_poly.entity_id
_entity_poly.type
_entity_poly.pdbx_seq_one_letter_code
_entity_poly.pdbx_strand_id
1 'polypeptide(L)'
;MEIQKFSHQEFESRGLDTDQAQKLADELSVCVHKKLHKVAEKKFLEIIRKLNSEGHRLMLYENIFHEKSSCIAYRDDFEDDESYHCKLRVAIDLFVYSGYSHLISNEKMEEE
;
A
#
# COMPACT_ATOMS: atom_id res chain seq x y z
N MET A 1 16.24 6.63 -7.74
CA MET A 1 15.54 5.35 -7.98
C MET A 1 15.04 5.38 -9.42
N GLU A 2 15.62 4.54 -10.28
CA GLU A 2 15.35 4.55 -11.72
C GLU A 2 14.13 3.69 -12.03
N ILE A 3 13.05 4.32 -12.47
CA ILE A 3 11.86 3.61 -12.97
C ILE A 3 12.11 3.01 -14.37
N GLN A 4 13.15 3.46 -15.07
CA GLN A 4 13.46 3.03 -16.44
C GLN A 4 13.65 1.51 -16.57
N LYS A 5 14.13 0.83 -15.51
CA LYS A 5 14.24 -0.64 -15.46
C LYS A 5 12.90 -1.38 -15.43
N PHE A 6 11.79 -0.67 -15.28
CA PHE A 6 10.43 -1.23 -15.32
C PHE A 6 9.68 -0.83 -16.59
N SER A 7 10.41 -0.44 -17.63
CA SER A 7 9.82 -0.10 -18.92
C SER A 7 9.15 -1.32 -19.56
N HIS A 8 8.18 -1.08 -20.42
CA HIS A 8 7.50 -2.13 -21.18
C HIS A 8 8.48 -3.05 -21.93
N GLN A 9 9.51 -2.45 -22.55
CA GLN A 9 10.56 -3.16 -23.29
C GLN A 9 11.35 -4.14 -22.41
N GLU A 10 11.57 -3.80 -21.14
CA GLU A 10 12.27 -4.66 -20.19
C GLU A 10 11.39 -5.81 -19.68
N PHE A 11 10.07 -5.65 -19.72
CA PHE A 11 9.15 -6.77 -19.50
C PHE A 11 9.10 -7.70 -20.72
N GLU A 12 9.03 -7.14 -21.93
CA GLU A 12 9.07 -7.91 -23.18
C GLU A 12 10.35 -8.74 -23.32
N SER A 13 11.51 -8.15 -22.97
CA SER A 13 12.81 -8.82 -23.06
C SER A 13 12.97 -10.04 -22.14
N ARG A 14 12.18 -10.12 -21.05
CA ARG A 14 12.19 -11.22 -20.08
C ARG A 14 11.24 -12.37 -20.41
N GLY A 15 10.47 -12.24 -21.50
CA GLY A 15 9.50 -13.23 -21.94
C GLY A 15 8.21 -13.22 -21.12
N LEU A 16 7.12 -13.66 -21.76
CA LEU A 16 5.79 -13.76 -21.18
C LEU A 16 5.71 -14.94 -20.20
N ASP A 17 4.99 -14.75 -19.08
CA ASP A 17 4.75 -15.77 -18.05
C ASP A 17 6.01 -16.45 -17.48
N THR A 18 7.13 -15.75 -17.48
CA THR A 18 8.38 -16.25 -16.90
C THR A 18 8.54 -15.81 -15.45
N ASP A 19 9.27 -16.60 -14.66
CA ASP A 19 9.71 -16.22 -13.31
C ASP A 19 10.45 -14.86 -13.30
N GLN A 20 11.12 -14.52 -14.40
CA GLN A 20 11.86 -13.28 -14.54
C GLN A 20 10.94 -12.06 -14.71
N ALA A 21 9.84 -12.21 -15.46
CA ALA A 21 8.81 -11.19 -15.61
C ALA A 21 8.02 -11.00 -14.31
N GLN A 22 7.67 -12.10 -13.62
CA GLN A 22 7.02 -12.04 -12.30
C GLN A 22 7.91 -11.31 -11.29
N LYS A 23 9.20 -11.66 -11.23
CA LYS A 23 10.15 -10.97 -10.35
C LYS A 23 10.25 -9.48 -10.65
N LEU A 24 10.24 -9.09 -11.93
CA LEU A 24 10.26 -7.69 -12.32
C LEU A 24 8.97 -6.97 -11.92
N ALA A 25 7.81 -7.63 -12.01
CA ALA A 25 6.52 -7.12 -11.56
C ALA A 25 6.52 -6.90 -10.04
N ASP A 26 7.01 -7.87 -9.26
CA ASP A 26 7.13 -7.76 -7.80
C ASP A 26 8.04 -6.58 -7.41
N GLU A 27 9.19 -6.44 -8.09
CA GLU A 27 10.10 -5.30 -7.87
C GLU A 27 9.43 -3.96 -8.21
N LEU A 28 8.63 -3.90 -9.28
CA LEU A 28 7.86 -2.71 -9.65
C LEU A 28 6.82 -2.38 -8.58
N SER A 29 6.07 -3.38 -8.11
CA SER A 29 5.07 -3.20 -7.05
C SER A 29 5.70 -2.63 -5.79
N VAL A 30 6.81 -3.22 -5.31
CA VAL A 30 7.57 -2.71 -4.15
C VAL A 30 8.04 -1.28 -4.38
N CYS A 31 8.53 -0.96 -5.58
CA CYS A 31 9.04 0.36 -5.94
C CYS A 31 7.95 1.43 -5.92
N VAL A 32 6.81 1.16 -6.56
CA VAL A 32 5.64 2.04 -6.60
C VAL A 32 5.06 2.19 -5.20
N HIS A 33 4.92 1.09 -4.48
CA HIS A 33 4.40 1.08 -3.12
C HIS A 33 5.23 1.97 -2.18
N LYS A 34 6.57 1.85 -2.18
CA LYS A 34 7.45 2.72 -1.39
C LYS A 34 7.29 4.20 -1.73
N LYS A 35 7.13 4.54 -3.02
CA LYS A 35 6.91 5.92 -3.47
C LYS A 35 5.58 6.47 -2.99
N LEU A 36 4.51 5.71 -3.17
CA LEU A 36 3.17 6.10 -2.74
C LEU A 36 3.11 6.24 -1.22
N HIS A 37 3.63 5.26 -0.48
CA HIS A 37 3.68 5.29 0.98
C HIS A 37 4.35 6.56 1.50
N LYS A 38 5.53 6.93 0.99
CA LYS A 38 6.23 8.15 1.41
C LYS A 38 5.43 9.43 1.18
N VAL A 39 4.69 9.52 0.08
CA VAL A 39 3.87 10.69 -0.24
C VAL A 39 2.60 10.70 0.61
N ALA A 40 1.93 9.55 0.71
CA ALA A 40 0.73 9.35 1.48
C ALA A 40 0.96 9.61 2.97
N GLU A 41 2.01 9.05 3.56
CA GLU A 41 2.39 9.24 4.97
C GLU A 41 2.51 10.72 5.32
N LYS A 42 3.22 11.51 4.51
CA LYS A 42 3.37 12.95 4.76
C LYS A 42 2.02 13.66 4.78
N LYS A 43 1.16 13.39 3.80
CA LYS A 43 -0.17 14.01 3.70
C LYS A 43 -1.12 13.52 4.78
N PHE A 44 -1.02 12.26 5.14
CA PHE A 44 -1.80 11.66 6.18
C PHE A 44 -1.44 12.27 7.54
N LEU A 45 -0.15 12.44 7.83
CA LEU A 45 0.31 13.11 9.06
C LEU A 45 -0.16 14.56 9.16
N GLU A 46 -0.25 15.31 8.05
CA GLU A 46 -0.85 16.65 8.03
C GLU A 46 -2.32 16.62 8.50
N ILE A 47 -3.12 15.65 8.03
CA ILE A 47 -4.51 15.46 8.45
C ILE A 47 -4.59 15.09 9.93
N ILE A 48 -3.77 14.14 10.40
CA ILE A 48 -3.74 13.71 11.80
C ILE A 48 -3.40 14.88 12.73
N ARG A 49 -2.41 15.71 12.38
CA ARG A 49 -2.06 16.90 13.15
C ARG A 49 -3.22 17.88 13.24
N LYS A 50 -3.95 18.08 12.14
CA LYS A 50 -5.13 18.95 12.14
C LYS A 50 -6.22 18.41 13.06
N LEU A 51 -6.55 17.13 12.96
CA LEU A 51 -7.53 16.48 13.84
C LEU A 51 -7.11 16.60 15.31
N ASN A 52 -5.83 16.38 15.61
CA ASN A 52 -5.34 16.53 16.98
C ASN A 52 -5.41 17.99 17.47
N SER A 53 -5.22 18.98 16.59
CA SER A 53 -5.42 20.40 16.92
C SER A 53 -6.89 20.77 17.16
N GLU A 54 -7.83 19.95 16.68
CA GLU A 54 -9.28 20.10 16.88
C GLU A 54 -9.79 19.32 18.11
N GLY A 55 -8.90 18.67 18.86
CA GLY A 55 -9.22 18.03 20.15
C GLY A 55 -9.09 16.50 20.18
N HIS A 56 -8.73 15.87 19.06
CA HIS A 56 -8.45 14.43 19.02
C HIS A 56 -7.07 14.08 19.62
N ARG A 57 -6.86 12.81 19.95
CA ARG A 57 -5.58 12.25 20.41
C ARG A 57 -5.16 11.04 19.60
N LEU A 58 -5.14 11.20 18.28
CA LEU A 58 -4.73 10.17 17.34
C LEU A 58 -3.23 9.87 17.47
N MET A 59 -2.91 8.65 17.88
CA MET A 59 -1.57 8.08 18.00
C MET A 59 -1.36 6.99 16.95
N LEU A 60 -0.12 6.78 16.52
CA LEU A 60 0.19 5.76 15.52
C LEU A 60 -0.17 4.38 16.08
N TYR A 61 -0.90 3.59 15.30
CA TYR A 61 -1.31 2.25 15.70
C TYR A 61 -0.26 1.22 15.23
N GLU A 62 0.67 0.92 16.12
CA GLU A 62 1.89 0.14 15.83
C GLU A 62 1.63 -1.32 15.41
N ASN A 63 0.48 -1.90 15.79
CA ASN A 63 0.11 -3.28 15.43
C ASN A 63 -0.13 -3.50 13.93
N ILE A 64 -0.09 -2.45 13.11
CA ILE A 64 -0.21 -2.54 11.65
C ILE A 64 1.11 -2.18 10.96
N PHE A 65 2.11 -1.67 11.67
CA PHE A 65 3.40 -1.28 11.11
C PHE A 65 4.33 -2.49 10.98
N HIS A 66 4.10 -3.31 9.96
CA HIS A 66 5.17 -4.15 9.42
C HIS A 66 5.90 -3.34 8.34
N GLU A 67 7.21 -3.50 8.17
CA GLU A 67 7.98 -2.88 7.05
C GLU A 67 7.42 -3.24 5.66
N LYS A 68 6.50 -4.21 5.60
CA LYS A 68 5.73 -4.65 4.42
C LYS A 68 4.28 -4.16 4.39
N SER A 69 3.81 -3.48 5.44
CA SER A 69 2.43 -3.05 5.55
C SER A 69 2.20 -1.83 4.68
N SER A 70 1.23 -1.96 3.79
CA SER A 70 0.69 -0.87 3.01
C SER A 70 -0.25 0.04 3.79
N CYS A 71 -0.49 -0.29 5.05
CA CYS A 71 -1.46 0.37 5.88
C CYS A 71 -0.77 1.33 6.86
N ILE A 72 -1.21 2.58 6.87
CA ILE A 72 -0.87 3.56 7.90
C ILE A 72 -2.15 3.80 8.69
N ALA A 73 -2.12 3.60 10.00
CA ALA A 73 -3.28 3.77 10.86
C ALA A 73 -2.95 4.55 12.12
N TYR A 74 -3.86 5.44 12.51
CA TYR A 74 -3.83 6.16 13.78
C TYR A 74 -5.13 5.90 14.53
N ARG A 75 -5.04 5.86 15.86
CA ARG A 75 -6.17 5.66 16.76
C ARG A 75 -6.16 6.63 17.92
N ASP A 76 -7.35 7.09 18.30
CA ASP A 76 -7.63 7.82 19.52
C ASP A 76 -8.34 6.86 20.45
N ASP A 77 -7.56 6.28 21.35
CA ASP A 77 -7.99 5.21 22.26
C ASP A 77 -8.02 5.72 23.69
N PHE A 78 -8.89 5.14 24.51
CA PHE A 78 -8.83 5.25 25.96
C PHE A 78 -9.21 3.92 26.60
N GLU A 79 -8.77 3.75 27.84
CA GLU A 79 -9.10 2.59 28.66
C GLU A 79 -9.65 3.11 29.99
N ASP A 80 -10.70 2.47 30.47
CA ASP A 80 -11.24 2.67 31.80
C ASP A 80 -11.30 1.33 32.55
N ASP A 81 -11.86 1.34 33.77
CA ASP A 81 -11.92 0.15 34.62
C ASP A 81 -12.78 -0.98 34.03
N GLU A 82 -13.61 -0.70 33.01
CA GLU A 82 -14.54 -1.66 32.42
C GLU A 82 -14.05 -2.20 31.08
N SER A 83 -13.47 -1.36 30.20
CA SER A 83 -12.99 -1.83 28.89
C SER A 83 -12.06 -0.88 28.13
N TYR A 84 -11.51 -1.39 27.02
CA TYR A 84 -10.83 -0.59 26.00
C TYR A 84 -11.83 0.01 25.01
N HIS A 85 -11.64 1.29 24.70
CA HIS A 85 -12.49 2.05 23.80
C HIS A 85 -11.69 2.75 22.71
N CYS A 86 -12.08 2.53 21.46
CA CYS A 86 -11.58 3.29 20.31
C CYS A 86 -12.55 4.42 19.97
N LYS A 87 -12.16 5.68 20.18
CA LYS A 87 -12.99 6.85 19.86
C LYS A 87 -13.00 7.13 18.36
N LEU A 88 -11.82 7.10 17.75
CA LEU A 88 -11.64 7.37 16.33
C LEU A 88 -10.47 6.56 15.81
N ARG A 89 -10.67 5.89 14.68
CA ARG A 89 -9.61 5.28 13.89
C ARG A 89 -9.58 5.91 12.51
N VAL A 90 -8.40 6.33 12.09
CA VAL A 90 -8.16 6.80 10.72
C VAL A 90 -7.08 5.91 10.12
N ALA A 91 -7.36 5.30 8.97
CA ALA A 91 -6.41 4.43 8.29
C ALA A 91 -6.41 4.68 6.78
N ILE A 92 -5.28 4.42 6.14
CA ILE A 92 -5.14 4.39 4.69
C ILE A 92 -4.46 3.08 4.28
N ASP A 93 -5.06 2.38 3.33
CA ASP A 93 -4.52 1.18 2.72
C ASP A 93 -4.08 1.49 1.27
N LEU A 94 -2.87 1.08 0.91
CA LEU A 94 -2.33 1.27 -0.43
C LEU A 94 -2.15 -0.07 -1.14
N PHE A 95 -2.90 -0.31 -2.20
CA PHE A 95 -2.76 -1.52 -3.00
C PHE A 95 -2.12 -1.19 -4.33
N VAL A 96 -1.06 -1.93 -4.68
CA VAL A 96 -0.41 -1.85 -5.98
C VAL A 96 -0.48 -3.23 -6.62
N TYR A 97 -1.31 -3.34 -7.65
CA TYR A 97 -1.39 -4.52 -8.49
C TYR A 97 -0.51 -4.30 -9.71
N SER A 98 0.58 -5.06 -9.79
CA SER A 98 1.39 -5.14 -11.00
C SER A 98 0.91 -6.33 -11.81
N GLY A 99 0.03 -6.07 -12.77
CA GLY A 99 -0.38 -7.04 -13.78
C GLY A 99 -0.26 -6.36 -15.14
N TYR A 100 0.49 -6.95 -16.05
CA TYR A 100 0.50 -6.50 -17.43
C TYR A 100 -0.63 -7.21 -18.18
N SER A 101 -1.36 -6.50 -19.04
CA SER A 101 -2.55 -7.00 -19.73
C SER A 101 -2.29 -8.22 -20.63
N HIS A 102 -1.02 -8.51 -20.97
CA HIS A 102 -0.61 -9.74 -21.65
C HIS A 102 -0.50 -10.96 -20.72
N LEU A 103 -0.67 -10.79 -19.40
CA LEU A 103 -0.78 -11.86 -18.39
C LEU A 103 -2.25 -12.32 -18.20
N ILE A 104 -3.22 -11.65 -18.84
CA ILE A 104 -4.59 -12.13 -18.94
C ILE A 104 -4.68 -12.83 -20.30
N SER A 105 -4.42 -14.14 -20.32
CA SER A 105 -4.75 -14.92 -21.51
C SER A 105 -6.26 -14.81 -21.75
N ASN A 106 -6.65 -14.39 -22.96
CA ASN A 106 -8.05 -14.42 -23.39
C ASN A 106 -8.65 -15.84 -23.42
N GLU A 107 -7.88 -16.86 -23.06
CA GLU A 107 -8.28 -18.28 -23.07
C GLU A 107 -9.16 -18.69 -21.88
N LYS A 108 -9.51 -17.78 -20.96
CA LYS A 108 -10.46 -18.07 -19.85
C LYS A 108 -11.78 -17.32 -19.91
N MET A 109 -12.14 -16.73 -21.05
CA MET A 109 -13.46 -16.10 -21.25
C MET A 109 -14.50 -17.01 -21.94
N GLU A 110 -14.17 -18.27 -22.23
CA GLU A 110 -15.09 -19.19 -22.93
C GLU A 110 -15.69 -20.32 -22.06
N GLU A 111 -15.53 -20.28 -20.74
CA GLU A 111 -16.20 -21.22 -19.81
C GLU A 111 -16.97 -20.49 -18.70
N GLU A 112 -18.01 -19.73 -19.07
CA GLU A 112 -19.19 -19.47 -18.22
C GLU A 112 -20.48 -19.66 -19.03
#